data_AF-A0A6N7AHN6-F1
#
_entry.id   AF-A0A6N7AHN6-F1
#
_cell.length_a   1.000
_cell.length_b   1.000
_cell.length_c   1.000
_cell.angle_alpha   90.00
_cell.angle_beta   90.00
_cell.angle_gamma   90.00
#
_symmetry.space_group_name_H-M   'P 1'
#
loop_
_entity.id
_entity.type
_entity.pdbx_description
1 polymer ?
#
loop_
_entity_poly.entity_id
_entity_poly.type
_entity_poly.pdbx_seq_one_letter_code
_entity_poly.pdbx_strand_id
1 'polypeptide(L)'
;MPVPAGKGYGCDPRSPAVVSGPGVTRRQAGYLRQSDARLFHAPFTAERVARLDADIGLAEQTETFSSRFSRLQDMLGHKFLPALLTALSEPPAPFVDHLDRAERLGWIRSSEAWLHMRAIRNQMVHPYMEDPLLLSDALNAAHAFVPDLLTTAESLVREVERRFGTEERFKEQHAPHADPKITVRKD
;
A
#
# COMPACT_ATOMS: atom_id res chain seq x y z
N MET A 1 36.62 -23.31 -7.95
CA MET A 1 36.08 -21.98 -7.57
C MET A 1 34.62 -22.17 -7.19
N PRO A 2 34.24 -22.14 -5.90
CA PRO A 2 32.84 -22.28 -5.53
C PRO A 2 32.11 -20.93 -5.63
N VAL A 3 30.96 -20.95 -6.30
CA VAL A 3 29.99 -19.85 -6.41
C VAL A 3 29.29 -19.66 -5.06
N PRO A 4 29.19 -18.45 -4.48
CA PRO A 4 28.43 -18.25 -3.26
C PRO A 4 26.93 -18.32 -3.54
N ALA A 5 26.25 -19.16 -2.75
CA ALA A 5 24.81 -19.36 -2.74
C ALA A 5 24.06 -18.04 -2.53
N GLY A 6 22.97 -17.86 -3.29
CA GLY A 6 22.16 -16.66 -3.34
C GLY A 6 21.58 -16.26 -1.99
N LYS A 7 21.68 -14.96 -1.67
CA LYS A 7 20.91 -14.34 -0.60
C LYS A 7 19.44 -14.34 -1.03
N GLY A 8 18.65 -15.25 -0.46
CA GLY A 8 17.20 -15.15 -0.49
C GLY A 8 16.78 -13.85 0.17
N TYR A 9 16.01 -13.02 -0.55
CA TYR A 9 15.27 -11.90 0.03
C TYR A 9 14.10 -12.45 0.85
N GLY A 10 14.42 -13.11 1.96
CA GLY A 10 13.44 -13.39 3.01
C GLY A 10 13.19 -12.09 3.75
N CYS A 11 11.99 -11.52 3.60
CA CYS A 11 11.52 -10.47 4.50
C CYS A 11 11.56 -11.03 5.93
N ASP A 12 12.45 -10.52 6.78
CA ASP A 12 12.43 -10.78 8.21
C ASP A 12 11.18 -10.10 8.81
N PRO A 13 10.19 -10.86 9.33
CA PRO A 13 8.99 -10.29 9.94
C PRO A 13 9.29 -9.54 11.25
N ARG A 14 10.53 -9.58 11.76
CA ARG A 14 11.01 -8.87 12.96
C ARG A 14 11.90 -7.66 12.65
N SER A 15 12.13 -7.32 11.38
CA SER A 15 12.76 -6.04 11.05
C SER A 15 11.79 -4.92 11.44
N PRO A 16 12.21 -3.86 12.17
CA PRO A 16 11.32 -2.77 12.55
C PRO A 16 10.95 -2.00 11.28
N ALA A 17 9.94 -2.50 10.56
CA ALA A 17 9.31 -1.78 9.48
C ALA A 17 8.76 -0.52 10.13
N VAL A 18 9.41 0.62 9.86
CA VAL A 18 8.98 1.94 10.32
C VAL A 18 7.48 2.04 10.09
N VAL A 19 6.71 2.01 11.18
CA VAL A 19 5.25 2.08 11.11
C VAL A 19 4.93 3.37 10.35
N SER A 20 4.25 3.21 9.22
CA SER A 20 3.92 4.33 8.35
C SER A 20 2.85 5.15 9.05
N GLY A 21 3.28 6.20 9.74
CA GLY A 21 2.37 7.07 10.48
C GLY A 21 1.54 7.98 9.57
N PRO A 22 0.65 8.79 10.16
CA PRO A 22 -0.23 9.69 9.43
C PRO A 22 0.45 10.59 8.39
N GLY A 23 1.59 11.19 8.74
CA GLY A 23 2.31 12.11 7.84
C GLY A 23 2.87 11.42 6.60
N VAL A 24 3.42 10.21 6.73
CA VAL A 24 3.88 9.41 5.58
C VAL A 24 2.69 9.06 4.69
N THR A 25 1.59 8.63 5.30
CA THR A 25 0.37 8.23 4.61
C THR A 25 -0.21 9.35 3.75
N ARG A 26 -0.34 10.55 4.33
CA ARG A 26 -0.80 11.75 3.60
C ARG A 26 0.11 12.09 2.42
N ARG A 27 1.43 12.00 2.57
CA ARG A 27 2.36 12.27 1.47
C ARG A 27 2.20 11.27 0.32
N GLN A 28 2.11 9.97 0.61
CA GLN A 28 1.92 8.95 -0.42
C GLN A 28 0.56 9.11 -1.14
N ALA A 29 -0.50 9.41 -0.38
CA ALA A 29 -1.81 9.74 -0.94
C ALA A 29 -1.74 10.97 -1.87
N GLY A 30 -1.01 12.02 -1.47
CA GLY A 30 -0.76 13.19 -2.30
C GLY A 30 0.00 12.88 -3.59
N TYR A 31 1.01 12.00 -3.55
CA TYR A 31 1.74 11.58 -4.74
C TYR A 31 0.87 10.79 -5.71
N LEU A 32 0.04 9.87 -5.20
CA LEU A 32 -0.91 9.13 -6.04
C LEU A 32 -1.88 10.10 -6.72
N ARG A 33 -2.48 11.02 -5.97
CA ARG A 33 -3.42 12.02 -6.51
C ARG A 33 -2.80 12.84 -7.65
N GLN A 34 -1.54 13.23 -7.52
CA GLN A 34 -0.82 13.98 -8.56
C GLN A 34 -0.54 13.14 -9.82
N SER A 35 -0.09 11.89 -9.66
CA SER A 35 0.16 11.02 -10.82
C SER A 35 -1.12 10.61 -11.53
N ASP A 36 -2.19 10.38 -10.76
CA ASP A 36 -3.51 10.06 -11.28
C ASP A 36 -4.05 11.20 -12.16
N ALA A 37 -4.12 12.41 -11.61
CA ALA A 37 -4.58 13.59 -12.36
C ALA A 37 -3.74 13.86 -13.62
N ARG A 38 -2.43 13.57 -13.58
CA ARG A 38 -1.55 13.74 -14.74
C ARG A 38 -1.80 12.69 -15.82
N LEU A 39 -1.90 11.41 -15.46
CA LEU A 39 -2.08 10.32 -16.42
C LEU A 39 -3.47 10.33 -17.07
N PHE A 40 -4.50 10.58 -16.24
CA PHE A 40 -5.92 10.55 -16.61
C PHE A 40 -6.52 11.94 -16.87
N HIS A 41 -5.69 12.94 -17.19
CA HIS A 41 -6.17 14.23 -17.71
C HIS A 41 -7.01 14.07 -18.99
N ALA A 42 -6.84 12.93 -19.67
CA ALA A 42 -7.66 12.44 -20.77
C ALA A 42 -7.92 10.93 -20.56
N PRO A 43 -8.96 10.35 -21.18
CA PRO A 43 -9.23 8.91 -21.12
C PRO A 43 -8.01 8.07 -21.53
N PHE A 44 -7.72 7.00 -20.80
CA PHE A 44 -6.57 6.14 -21.10
C PHE A 44 -6.99 4.98 -22.01
N THR A 45 -6.78 5.10 -23.33
CA THR A 45 -7.30 4.14 -24.32
C THR A 45 -6.23 3.14 -24.79
N ALA A 46 -6.65 2.10 -25.50
CA ALA A 46 -5.74 1.15 -26.15
C ALA A 46 -4.78 1.83 -27.14
N GLU A 47 -5.22 2.87 -27.86
CA GLU A 47 -4.35 3.65 -28.75
C GLU A 47 -3.27 4.40 -27.95
N ARG A 48 -3.58 4.85 -26.73
CA ARG A 48 -2.56 5.46 -25.86
C ARG A 48 -1.55 4.44 -25.38
N VAL A 49 -1.99 3.21 -25.06
CA VAL A 49 -1.10 2.10 -24.72
C VAL A 49 -0.16 1.75 -25.88
N ALA A 50 -0.67 1.67 -27.10
CA ALA A 50 0.14 1.36 -28.29
C ALA A 50 1.25 2.39 -28.57
N ARG A 51 1.18 3.57 -27.97
CA ARG A 51 2.20 4.63 -28.11
C ARG A 51 3.26 4.61 -27.01
N LEU A 52 3.15 3.75 -25.98
CA LEU A 52 4.09 3.76 -24.85
C LEU A 52 5.54 3.52 -25.29
N ASP A 53 5.78 2.67 -26.28
CA ASP A 53 7.13 2.41 -26.81
C ASP A 53 7.74 3.61 -27.54
N ALA A 54 6.91 4.45 -28.15
CA ALA A 54 7.33 5.63 -28.91
C ALA A 54 7.29 6.93 -28.09
N ASP A 55 6.53 6.96 -26.99
CA ASP A 55 6.34 8.11 -26.12
C ASP A 55 6.82 7.79 -24.69
N ILE A 56 8.12 8.04 -24.48
CA ILE A 56 8.80 7.84 -23.18
C ILE A 56 8.07 8.61 -22.07
N GLY A 57 7.58 9.80 -22.35
CA GLY A 57 6.90 10.63 -21.36
C GLY A 57 5.58 10.02 -20.89
N LEU A 58 4.84 9.36 -21.78
CA LEU A 58 3.63 8.62 -21.43
C LEU A 58 3.95 7.31 -20.70
N ALA A 59 5.00 6.60 -21.11
CA ALA A 59 5.48 5.40 -20.43
C ALA A 59 5.87 5.68 -18.98
N GLU A 60 6.67 6.72 -18.75
CA GLU A 60 7.07 7.15 -17.40
C GLU A 60 5.88 7.56 -16.54
N GLN A 61 4.89 8.25 -17.11
CA GLN A 61 3.67 8.62 -16.39
C GLN A 61 2.85 7.40 -15.97
N THR A 62 2.76 6.40 -16.85
CA THR A 62 2.05 5.14 -16.60
C THR A 62 2.73 4.37 -15.47
N GLU A 63 4.04 4.18 -15.54
CA GLU A 63 4.83 3.51 -14.49
C GLU A 63 4.77 4.28 -13.15
N THR A 64 4.84 5.61 -13.22
CA THR A 64 4.74 6.47 -12.04
C THR A 64 3.40 6.30 -11.34
N PHE A 65 2.29 6.25 -12.08
CA PHE A 65 0.97 5.99 -11.53
C PHE A 65 0.87 4.59 -10.93
N SER A 66 1.18 3.56 -11.72
CA SER A 66 1.09 2.15 -11.31
C SER A 66 1.89 1.86 -10.03
N SER A 67 3.12 2.38 -9.96
CA SER A 67 3.99 2.22 -8.79
C SER A 67 3.46 2.96 -7.56
N ARG A 68 2.89 4.16 -7.71
CA ARG A 68 2.32 4.94 -6.60
C ARG A 68 1.01 4.34 -6.08
N PHE A 69 0.15 3.84 -6.97
CA PHE A 69 -1.07 3.13 -6.61
C PHE A 69 -0.74 1.89 -5.77
N SER A 70 0.15 1.04 -6.30
CA SER A 70 0.64 -0.16 -5.63
C SER A 70 1.21 0.14 -4.24
N ARG A 71 2.10 1.14 -4.17
CA ARG A 71 2.77 1.52 -2.92
C ARG A 71 1.79 2.00 -1.85
N LEU A 72 0.80 2.82 -2.23
CA LEU A 72 -0.20 3.29 -1.28
C LEU A 72 -1.06 2.12 -0.77
N GLN A 73 -1.54 1.26 -1.67
CA GLN A 73 -2.34 0.09 -1.28
C GLN A 73 -1.58 -0.83 -0.34
N ASP A 74 -0.35 -1.20 -0.68
CA ASP A 74 0.46 -2.09 0.16
C ASP A 74 0.78 -1.47 1.52
N MET A 75 1.11 -0.17 1.54
CA MET A 75 1.39 0.53 2.78
C MET A 75 0.16 0.58 3.69
N LEU A 76 -1.02 0.89 3.15
CA LEU A 76 -2.26 0.95 3.93
C LEU A 76 -2.66 -0.44 4.43
N GLY A 77 -2.69 -1.44 3.54
CA GLY A 77 -3.22 -2.77 3.86
C GLY A 77 -2.25 -3.64 4.66
N HIS A 78 -0.96 -3.63 4.34
CA HIS A 78 0.00 -4.56 4.94
C HIS A 78 0.79 -3.96 6.10
N LYS A 79 0.81 -2.62 6.24
CA LYS A 79 1.59 -1.96 7.30
C LYS A 79 0.71 -1.16 8.23
N PHE A 80 -0.09 -0.23 7.69
CA PHE A 80 -0.84 0.70 8.51
C PHE A 80 -2.01 -0.02 9.20
N LEU A 81 -2.90 -0.67 8.46
CA LEU A 81 -4.08 -1.32 9.03
C LEU A 81 -3.72 -2.34 10.14
N PRO A 82 -2.77 -3.28 9.95
CA PRO A 82 -2.37 -4.21 11.01
C PRO A 82 -1.78 -3.52 12.24
N ALA A 83 -0.98 -2.47 12.05
CA ALA A 83 -0.46 -1.68 13.16
C ALA A 83 -1.60 -0.97 13.91
N LEU A 84 -2.53 -0.32 13.21
CA LEU A 84 -3.65 0.34 13.86
C LEU A 84 -4.51 -0.65 14.67
N LEU A 85 -4.83 -1.81 14.10
CA LEU A 85 -5.58 -2.86 14.79
C LEU A 85 -4.82 -3.36 16.04
N THR A 86 -3.51 -3.61 15.92
CA THR A 86 -2.65 -3.99 17.05
C THR A 86 -2.65 -2.92 18.14
N ALA A 87 -2.65 -1.63 17.78
CA ALA A 87 -2.71 -0.52 18.73
C ALA A 87 -4.01 -0.47 19.53
N LEU A 88 -5.08 -0.99 18.93
CA LEU A 88 -6.38 -1.13 19.54
C LEU A 88 -6.54 -2.47 20.26
N SER A 89 -5.44 -3.21 20.46
CA SER A 89 -5.39 -4.52 21.11
C SER A 89 -6.23 -5.60 20.40
N GLU A 90 -6.43 -5.46 19.08
CA GLU A 90 -6.98 -6.54 18.26
C GLU A 90 -5.89 -7.62 18.05
N PRO A 91 -6.26 -8.90 18.08
CA PRO A 91 -5.30 -9.99 17.88
C PRO A 91 -4.79 -10.01 16.43
N PRO A 92 -3.55 -10.48 16.19
CA PRO A 92 -3.08 -10.74 14.84
C PRO A 92 -4.01 -11.72 14.11
N ALA A 93 -4.45 -11.35 12.91
CA ALA A 93 -5.32 -12.18 12.09
C ALA A 93 -4.82 -12.26 10.63
N PRO A 94 -5.33 -13.21 9.84
CA PRO A 94 -5.16 -13.21 8.39
C PRO A 94 -5.51 -11.86 7.75
N PHE A 95 -4.90 -11.58 6.60
CA PHE A 95 -5.09 -10.30 5.91
C PHE A 95 -6.55 -10.01 5.55
N VAL A 96 -7.29 -11.03 5.10
CA VAL A 96 -8.72 -10.89 4.77
C VAL A 96 -9.54 -10.54 6.01
N ASP A 97 -9.28 -11.20 7.14
CA ASP A 97 -9.99 -10.91 8.39
C ASP A 97 -9.73 -9.48 8.90
N HIS A 98 -8.51 -8.95 8.71
CA HIS A 98 -8.22 -7.54 8.98
C HIS A 98 -9.00 -6.59 8.07
N LEU A 99 -9.16 -6.92 6.79
CA LEU A 99 -10.00 -6.15 5.87
C LEU A 99 -11.46 -6.19 6.32
N ASP A 100 -11.99 -7.36 6.66
CA ASP A 100 -13.38 -7.51 7.12
C ASP A 100 -13.62 -6.75 8.41
N ARG A 101 -12.61 -6.69 9.28
CA ARG A 101 -12.65 -5.86 10.48
C ARG A 101 -12.66 -4.37 10.12
N ALA A 102 -11.80 -3.94 9.20
CA ALA A 102 -11.74 -2.56 8.74
C ALA A 102 -13.05 -2.12 8.06
N GLU A 103 -13.69 -3.00 7.29
CA GLU A 103 -14.98 -2.76 6.65
C GLU A 103 -16.08 -2.58 7.70
N ARG A 104 -16.18 -3.48 8.68
CA ARG A 104 -17.12 -3.36 9.81
C ARG A 104 -16.92 -2.08 10.64
N LEU A 105 -15.69 -1.57 10.70
CA LEU A 105 -15.36 -0.32 11.37
C LEU A 105 -15.57 0.92 10.49
N GLY A 106 -15.92 0.73 9.20
CA GLY A 106 -16.15 1.81 8.25
C GLY A 106 -14.87 2.50 7.75
N TRP A 107 -13.70 1.86 7.91
CA TRP A 107 -12.43 2.43 7.46
C TRP A 107 -12.12 2.13 5.99
N ILE A 108 -12.66 1.02 5.47
CA ILE A 108 -12.66 0.70 4.06
C ILE A 108 -14.10 0.51 3.58
N ARG A 109 -14.33 0.73 2.28
CA ARG A 109 -15.65 0.54 1.67
C ARG A 109 -16.07 -0.92 1.59
N SER A 110 -15.14 -1.80 1.24
CA SER A 110 -15.38 -3.24 1.06
C SER A 110 -14.07 -4.02 1.03
N SER A 111 -14.00 -5.14 1.74
CA SER A 111 -12.91 -6.12 1.65
C SER A 111 -12.77 -6.70 0.25
N GLU A 112 -13.89 -7.02 -0.40
CA GLU A 112 -13.91 -7.57 -1.76
C GLU A 112 -13.34 -6.57 -2.76
N ALA A 113 -13.78 -5.31 -2.69
CA ALA A 113 -13.24 -4.25 -3.52
C ALA A 113 -11.72 -4.08 -3.31
N TRP A 114 -11.24 -4.24 -2.09
CA TRP A 114 -9.81 -4.20 -1.79
C TRP A 114 -9.02 -5.33 -2.46
N LEU A 115 -9.54 -6.56 -2.39
CA LEU A 115 -8.92 -7.71 -3.05
C LEU A 115 -8.95 -7.54 -4.57
N HIS A 116 -10.02 -6.98 -5.14
CA HIS A 116 -10.11 -6.67 -6.56
C HIS A 116 -9.06 -5.62 -6.99
N MET A 117 -8.91 -4.52 -6.22
CA MET A 117 -7.83 -3.55 -6.47
C MET A 117 -6.45 -4.22 -6.52
N ARG A 118 -6.20 -5.20 -5.64
CA ARG A 118 -4.93 -5.93 -5.60
C ARG A 118 -4.73 -6.82 -6.83
N ALA A 119 -5.80 -7.40 -7.37
CA ALA A 119 -5.76 -8.15 -8.63
C ALA A 119 -5.44 -7.24 -9.82
N ILE A 120 -6.11 -6.08 -9.92
CA ILE A 120 -5.85 -5.07 -10.97
C ILE A 120 -4.40 -4.60 -10.93
N ARG A 121 -3.86 -4.36 -9.74
CA ARG A 121 -2.45 -4.02 -9.56
C ARG A 121 -1.52 -5.03 -10.21
N ASN A 122 -1.78 -6.32 -10.02
CA ASN A 122 -0.96 -7.38 -10.60
C ASN A 122 -1.06 -7.41 -12.13
N GLN A 123 -2.19 -7.01 -12.70
CA GLN A 123 -2.35 -6.85 -14.15
C GLN A 123 -1.48 -5.70 -14.66
N MET A 124 -1.53 -4.51 -14.02
CA MET A 124 -0.79 -3.32 -14.46
C MET A 124 0.74 -3.48 -14.55
N VAL A 125 1.34 -4.36 -13.72
CA VAL A 125 2.80 -4.57 -13.68
C VAL A 125 3.27 -5.80 -14.44
N HIS A 126 2.37 -6.54 -15.11
CA HIS A 126 2.72 -7.79 -15.76
C HIS A 126 3.46 -7.52 -17.08
N PRO A 127 4.74 -7.93 -17.23
CA PRO A 127 5.57 -7.63 -18.41
C PRO A 127 5.04 -8.24 -19.72
N TYR A 128 4.10 -9.16 -19.64
CA TYR A 128 3.50 -9.86 -20.80
C TYR A 128 2.12 -9.33 -21.18
N MET A 129 1.70 -8.15 -20.72
CA MET A 129 0.54 -7.49 -21.32
C MET A 129 0.91 -6.93 -22.69
N GLU A 130 0.96 -7.81 -23.67
CA GLU A 130 1.06 -7.47 -25.09
C GLU A 130 -0.27 -6.96 -25.66
N ASP A 131 -1.36 -7.06 -24.89
CA ASP A 131 -2.69 -6.58 -25.28
C ASP A 131 -2.96 -5.15 -24.77
N PRO A 132 -3.00 -4.15 -25.67
CA PRO A 132 -3.30 -2.77 -25.31
C PRO A 132 -4.65 -2.57 -24.63
N LEU A 133 -5.64 -3.41 -24.94
CA LEU A 133 -6.97 -3.33 -24.33
C LEU A 133 -6.90 -3.69 -22.85
N LEU A 134 -6.29 -4.83 -22.52
CA LEU A 134 -6.15 -5.29 -21.13
C LEU A 134 -5.40 -4.29 -20.25
N LEU A 135 -4.31 -3.68 -20.77
CA LEU A 135 -3.60 -2.65 -20.01
C LEU A 135 -4.45 -1.39 -19.82
N SER A 136 -5.14 -0.95 -20.86
CA SER A 136 -6.02 0.22 -20.76
C SER A 136 -7.15 -0.02 -19.76
N ASP A 137 -7.78 -1.19 -19.77
CA ASP A 137 -8.84 -1.56 -18.84
C ASP A 137 -8.34 -1.61 -17.40
N ALA A 138 -7.18 -2.26 -17.16
CA ALA A 138 -6.57 -2.32 -15.84
C ALA A 138 -6.22 -0.93 -15.29
N LEU A 139 -5.65 -0.04 -16.11
CA LEU A 139 -5.32 1.32 -15.71
C LEU A 139 -6.57 2.16 -15.40
N ASN A 140 -7.61 2.09 -16.23
CA ASN A 140 -8.87 2.80 -15.96
C ASN A 140 -9.59 2.23 -14.73
N ALA A 141 -9.55 0.92 -14.51
CA ALA A 141 -10.09 0.30 -13.31
C ALA A 141 -9.34 0.78 -12.06
N ALA A 142 -8.00 0.83 -12.09
CA ALA A 142 -7.20 1.38 -11.01
C ALA A 142 -7.51 2.86 -10.75
N HIS A 143 -7.66 3.67 -11.79
CA HIS A 143 -8.09 5.07 -11.70
C HIS A 143 -9.43 5.21 -10.96
N ALA A 144 -10.44 4.40 -11.33
CA ALA A 144 -11.75 4.41 -10.68
C ALA A 144 -11.68 4.07 -9.18
N PHE A 145 -10.66 3.32 -8.75
CA PHE A 145 -10.42 2.99 -7.35
C PHE A 145 -9.58 4.02 -6.57
N VAL A 146 -8.98 5.02 -7.23
CA VAL A 146 -8.19 6.04 -6.55
C VAL A 146 -8.98 6.77 -5.45
N PRO A 147 -10.24 7.21 -5.67
CA PRO A 147 -11.03 7.84 -4.61
C PRO A 147 -11.22 6.95 -3.38
N ASP A 148 -11.46 5.65 -3.57
CA ASP A 148 -11.64 4.68 -2.49
C ASP A 148 -10.34 4.53 -1.66
N LEU A 149 -9.20 4.46 -2.34
CA LEU A 149 -7.90 4.29 -1.69
C LEU A 149 -7.49 5.55 -0.92
N LEU A 150 -7.77 6.73 -1.47
CA LEU A 150 -7.56 8.01 -0.78
C LEU A 150 -8.49 8.17 0.44
N THR A 151 -9.76 7.79 0.31
CA THR A 151 -10.72 7.81 1.42
C THR A 151 -10.31 6.85 2.54
N THR A 152 -9.81 5.66 2.19
CA THR A 152 -9.25 4.73 3.18
C THR A 152 -8.06 5.35 3.91
N ALA A 153 -7.12 5.95 3.18
CA ALA A 153 -5.95 6.60 3.77
C ALA A 153 -6.38 7.67 4.79
N GLU A 154 -7.34 8.52 4.42
CA GLU A 154 -7.87 9.53 5.33
C GLU A 154 -8.59 8.92 6.54
N SER A 155 -9.36 7.85 6.36
CA SER A 155 -10.10 7.21 7.46
C SER A 155 -9.18 6.60 8.51
N LEU A 156 -8.13 5.89 8.08
CA LEU A 156 -7.12 5.32 8.98
C LEU A 156 -6.33 6.41 9.71
N VAL A 157 -5.98 7.49 8.99
CA VAL A 157 -5.31 8.66 9.58
C VAL A 157 -6.18 9.33 10.63
N ARG A 158 -7.46 9.57 10.34
CA ARG A 158 -8.41 10.18 11.28
C ARG A 158 -8.59 9.32 12.53
N GLU A 159 -8.63 8.00 12.38
CA GLU A 159 -8.74 7.11 13.53
C GLU A 159 -7.50 7.18 14.42
N VAL A 160 -6.29 7.23 13.84
CA VAL A 160 -5.06 7.45 14.63
C VAL A 160 -5.14 8.77 15.38
N GLU A 161 -5.50 9.85 14.70
CA GLU A 161 -5.59 11.18 15.33
C GLU A 161 -6.63 11.21 16.45
N ARG A 162 -7.78 10.56 16.26
CA ARG A 162 -8.84 10.44 17.26
C ARG A 162 -8.40 9.67 18.51
N ARG A 163 -7.57 8.64 18.36
CA ARG A 163 -7.16 7.73 19.45
C ARG A 163 -5.89 8.16 20.16
N PHE A 164 -4.90 8.63 19.41
CA PHE A 164 -3.54 8.86 19.90
C PHE A 164 -3.16 10.35 19.93
N GLY A 165 -3.89 11.21 19.22
CA GLY A 165 -3.65 12.66 19.15
C GLY A 165 -2.44 13.07 18.32
N THR A 166 -1.31 12.37 18.43
CA THR A 166 -0.09 12.64 17.64
C THR A 166 0.47 11.37 16.99
N GLU A 167 1.23 11.55 15.91
CA GLU A 167 1.92 10.46 15.22
C GLU A 167 3.00 9.82 16.10
N GLU A 168 3.65 10.61 16.96
CA GLU A 168 4.67 10.16 17.92
C GLU A 168 4.07 9.18 18.92
N ARG A 169 2.91 9.50 19.52
CA ARG A 169 2.22 8.61 20.46
C ARG A 169 1.79 7.30 19.83
N PHE A 170 1.33 7.35 18.57
CA PHE A 170 1.01 6.15 17.81
C PHE A 170 2.25 5.27 17.58
N LYS A 171 3.39 5.88 17.23
CA LYS A 171 4.66 5.16 17.04
C LYS A 171 5.23 4.61 18.33
N GLU A 172 5.13 5.33 19.45
CA GLU A 172 5.60 4.90 20.77
C GLU A 172 4.89 3.63 21.25
N GLN A 173 3.57 3.57 21.06
CA GLN A 173 2.75 2.40 21.39
C GLN A 173 2.97 1.22 20.44
N HIS A 174 3.74 1.42 19.37
CA HIS A 174 4.13 0.46 18.34
C HIS A 174 5.64 0.20 18.28
N ALA A 175 6.44 0.85 19.13
CA ALA A 175 7.85 0.54 19.23
C ALA A 175 7.95 -0.92 19.70
N PRO A 176 8.80 -1.76 19.06
CA PRO A 176 9.01 -3.11 19.54
C PRO A 176 9.39 -3.03 21.01
N HIS A 177 8.58 -3.63 21.89
CA HIS A 177 8.95 -3.81 23.28
C HIS A 177 10.31 -4.50 23.27
N ALA A 178 11.36 -3.79 23.67
CA ALA A 178 12.64 -4.40 23.91
C ALA A 178 12.40 -5.48 24.97
N ASP A 179 12.59 -6.73 24.57
CA ASP A 179 12.58 -7.87 25.47
C ASP A 179 13.49 -7.51 26.66
N PRO A 180 12.97 -7.43 27.91
CA PRO A 180 13.82 -7.25 29.07
C PRO A 180 14.56 -8.58 29.27
N LYS A 181 15.63 -8.81 28.50
CA LYS A 181 16.57 -9.90 28.73
C LYS A 181 17.24 -9.66 30.08
N ILE A 182 16.64 -10.27 31.11
CA ILE A 182 17.28 -11.19 32.05
C ILE A 182 18.73 -10.78 32.33
N THR A 183 18.91 -9.96 33.35
CA THR A 183 20.19 -9.81 34.04
C THR A 183 20.56 -11.18 34.63
N VAL A 184 21.32 -11.98 33.88
CA VAL A 184 22.03 -13.12 34.45
C VAL A 184 23.07 -12.53 35.40
N ARG A 185 22.82 -12.69 36.70
CA ARG A 185 23.84 -12.49 37.73
C ARG A 185 25.00 -13.43 37.40
N LYS A 186 26.18 -12.85 37.16
CA LYS A 186 27.44 -13.57 37.27
C LYS A 186 27.77 -13.63 38.76
N ASP A 187 27.55 -14.79 39.35
CA ASP A 187 28.33 -15.25 40.50
C ASP A 187 29.58 -15.97 39.98
#